data_AF-A0A524FEA7-F1
#
_entry.id   AF-A0A524FEA7-F1
#
_cell.length_a   1.000
_cell.length_b   1.000
_cell.length_c   1.000
_cell.angle_alpha   90.00
_cell.angle_beta   90.00
_cell.angle_gamma   90.00
#
_symmetry.space_group_name_H-M   'P 1'
#
loop_
_entity.id
_entity.type
_entity.pdbx_description
1 polymer ?
#
loop_
_entity_poly.entity_id
_entity_poly.type
_entity_poly.pdbx_seq_one_letter_code
_entity_poly.pdbx_strand_id
1 'polypeptide(L)'
;MAENNISKAEELNRQLKKNVEEIGFYEFKPDDKEITKFCDLIGDDNLIYLDSIAAEKAGFEGKVIPPSYMTTLTNPLVQLILIKGGPHIFSKLVKAFIHVGSEIEFLKPMTMNKKYKIKTELSEPIKKSGRKLIRVYF
;
A
#
# COMPACT_ATOMS: atom_id res chain seq x y z
N MET A 1 -38.66 2.32 -18.71
CA MET A 1 -37.71 2.61 -17.61
C MET A 1 -36.47 1.77 -17.88
N ALA A 2 -35.35 2.41 -18.22
CA ALA A 2 -34.12 1.69 -18.56
C ALA A 2 -33.42 1.28 -17.26
N GLU A 3 -33.46 -0.01 -16.92
CA GLU A 3 -32.67 -0.55 -15.82
C GLU A 3 -31.19 -0.52 -16.20
N ASN A 4 -30.42 0.21 -15.39
CA ASN A 4 -28.96 0.30 -15.48
C ASN A 4 -28.35 -1.10 -15.21
N ASN A 5 -28.09 -1.85 -16.27
CA ASN A 5 -27.33 -3.11 -16.21
C ASN A 5 -25.83 -2.83 -16.07
N ILE A 6 -25.41 -2.32 -14.91
CA ILE A 6 -23.98 -2.23 -14.56
C ILE A 6 -23.49 -3.64 -14.27
N SER A 7 -22.43 -4.08 -14.96
CA SER A 7 -21.84 -5.40 -14.71
C SER A 7 -21.26 -5.46 -13.29
N LYS A 8 -21.25 -6.65 -12.65
CA LYS A 8 -20.59 -6.84 -11.33
C LYS A 8 -19.13 -6.36 -11.30
N ALA A 9 -18.48 -6.27 -12.46
CA ALA A 9 -17.13 -5.76 -12.61
C ALA A 9 -17.06 -4.24 -12.40
N GLU A 10 -17.95 -3.52 -13.08
CA GLU A 10 -18.04 -2.06 -13.01
C GLU A 10 -18.51 -1.62 -11.63
N GLU A 11 -19.43 -2.38 -11.02
CA GLU A 11 -19.87 -2.12 -9.65
C GLU A 11 -18.73 -2.25 -8.65
N LEU A 12 -17.93 -3.30 -8.75
CA LEU A 12 -16.75 -3.48 -7.90
C LEU A 12 -15.74 -2.33 -8.08
N ASN A 13 -15.42 -1.98 -9.34
CA ASN A 13 -14.47 -0.92 -9.63
C ASN A 13 -14.95 0.43 -9.07
N ARG A 14 -16.23 0.74 -9.24
CA ARG A 14 -16.87 1.96 -8.70
C ARG A 14 -16.78 2.01 -7.18
N GLN A 15 -17.06 0.90 -6.49
CA GLN A 15 -16.98 0.86 -5.02
C GLN A 15 -15.54 1.02 -4.53
N LEU A 16 -14.57 0.36 -5.16
CA LEU A 16 -13.16 0.49 -4.79
C LEU A 16 -12.63 1.92 -5.00
N LYS A 17 -12.98 2.56 -6.12
CA LYS A 17 -12.63 3.96 -6.38
C LYS A 17 -13.19 4.89 -5.32
N LYS A 18 -14.48 4.74 -4.99
CA LYS A 18 -15.12 5.50 -3.92
C LYS A 18 -14.39 5.32 -2.58
N ASN A 19 -14.03 4.09 -2.23
CA ASN A 19 -13.31 3.82 -0.97
C ASN A 19 -11.94 4.50 -0.94
N VAL A 20 -11.23 4.55 -2.06
CA VAL A 20 -9.95 5.27 -2.19
C VAL A 20 -10.14 6.77 -2.03
N GLU A 21 -11.14 7.36 -2.70
CA GLU A 21 -11.47 8.78 -2.55
C GLU A 21 -11.78 9.16 -1.10
N GLU A 22 -12.52 8.31 -0.38
CA GLU A 22 -12.84 8.54 1.03
C GLU A 22 -11.66 8.34 1.99
N ILE A 23 -10.68 7.51 1.63
CA ILE A 23 -9.44 7.35 2.42
C ILE A 23 -8.57 8.60 2.25
N GLY A 24 -8.53 9.18 1.05
CA GLY A 24 -7.77 10.38 0.76
C GLY A 24 -6.27 10.19 0.99
N PHE A 25 -5.63 11.15 1.66
CA PHE A 25 -4.22 11.06 2.01
C PHE A 25 -4.04 10.37 3.37
N TYR A 26 -3.11 9.42 3.40
CA TYR A 26 -2.63 8.85 4.65
C TYR A 26 -1.34 9.53 5.08
N GLU A 27 -1.32 10.09 6.30
CA GLU A 27 -0.11 10.66 6.87
C GLU A 27 0.69 9.59 7.62
N PHE A 28 1.95 9.45 7.25
CA PHE A 28 2.88 8.51 7.86
C PHE A 28 4.04 9.29 8.49
N LYS A 29 4.28 9.03 9.77
CA LYS A 29 5.49 9.44 10.47
C LYS A 29 6.23 8.17 10.86
N PRO A 30 7.47 7.96 10.39
CA PRO A 30 8.25 6.80 10.78
C PRO A 30 8.48 6.76 12.29
N ASP A 31 8.34 5.58 12.88
CA ASP A 31 8.64 5.32 14.28
C ASP A 31 9.86 4.42 14.41
N ASP A 32 10.80 4.85 15.24
CA ASP A 32 12.10 4.19 15.38
C ASP A 32 12.00 2.76 15.91
N LYS A 33 11.08 2.54 16.86
CA LYS A 33 10.87 1.23 17.47
C LYS A 33 10.20 0.28 16.48
N GLU A 34 9.26 0.79 15.68
CA GLU A 34 8.60 -0.01 14.64
C GLU A 34 9.58 -0.44 13.55
N ILE A 35 10.44 0.48 13.06
CA ILE A 35 11.45 0.15 12.05
C ILE A 35 12.49 -0.83 12.59
N THR A 36 12.99 -0.62 13.81
CA THR A 36 13.95 -1.54 14.43
C THR A 36 13.34 -2.94 14.58
N LYS A 37 12.11 -3.03 15.12
CA LYS A 37 11.38 -4.30 15.23
C LYS A 37 11.15 -4.97 13.89
N PHE A 38 10.89 -4.19 12.84
CA PHE A 38 10.73 -4.73 11.48
C PHE A 38 12.04 -5.31 10.96
N CYS A 39 13.16 -4.59 11.09
CA CYS A 39 14.48 -5.07 10.72
C CYS A 39 14.83 -6.38 11.44
N ASP A 40 14.58 -6.47 12.76
CA ASP A 40 14.77 -7.69 13.54
C ASP A 40 13.92 -8.85 13.00
N LEU A 41 12.66 -8.59 12.65
CA LEU A 41 11.71 -9.59 12.15
C LEU A 41 12.17 -10.19 10.81
N ILE A 42 12.78 -9.39 9.93
CA ILE A 42 13.24 -9.84 8.62
C ILE A 42 14.72 -10.24 8.60
N GLY A 43 15.43 -10.09 9.72
CA GLY A 43 16.86 -10.38 9.83
C GLY A 43 17.73 -9.41 9.02
N ASP A 44 17.32 -8.15 8.88
CA ASP A 44 18.08 -7.11 8.17
C ASP A 44 18.88 -6.28 9.20
N ASP A 45 20.19 -6.51 9.24
CA ASP A 45 21.12 -5.89 10.18
C ASP A 45 21.84 -4.67 9.60
N ASN A 46 21.40 -4.17 8.43
CA ASN A 46 22.04 -3.04 7.79
C ASN A 46 21.96 -1.77 8.66
N LEU A 47 23.13 -1.29 9.07
CA LEU A 47 23.27 -0.19 10.03
C LEU A 47 22.65 1.12 9.56
N ILE A 48 22.46 1.35 8.24
CA ILE A 48 21.81 2.57 7.75
C ILE A 48 20.34 2.69 8.19
N TYR A 49 19.72 1.59 8.63
CA TYR A 49 18.36 1.55 9.16
C TYR A 49 18.32 1.65 10.69
N LEU A 50 19.42 1.32 11.36
CA LEU A 50 19.46 1.09 12.82
C LEU A 50 20.26 2.16 13.57
N ASP A 51 21.30 2.72 12.95
CA ASP A 51 22.24 3.67 13.55
C ASP A 51 22.33 4.97 12.74
N SER A 52 22.05 6.11 13.38
CA SER A 52 22.05 7.42 12.73
C SER A 52 23.45 7.85 12.27
N ILE A 53 24.50 7.52 13.03
CA ILE A 53 25.89 7.88 12.69
C ILE A 53 26.34 7.09 11.47
N ALA A 54 25.98 5.80 11.39
CA ALA A 54 26.26 4.96 10.22
C ALA A 54 25.53 5.49 8.97
N ALA A 55 24.26 5.87 9.11
CA ALA A 55 23.48 6.45 8.02
C ALA A 55 24.06 7.80 7.55
N GLU A 56 24.44 8.68 8.48
CA GLU A 56 25.10 9.95 8.17
C GLU A 56 26.45 9.76 7.47
N LYS A 57 27.27 8.80 7.93
CA LYS A 57 28.53 8.43 7.25
C LYS A 57 28.30 7.87 5.85
N ALA A 58 27.16 7.24 5.60
CA ALA A 58 26.75 6.76 4.29
C ALA A 58 26.15 7.87 3.40
N GLY A 59 26.05 9.11 3.90
CA GLY A 59 25.59 10.28 3.14
C GLY A 59 24.09 10.56 3.24
N PHE A 60 23.37 9.93 4.18
CA PHE A 60 21.96 10.21 4.44
C PHE A 60 21.77 11.29 5.50
N GLU A 61 20.62 11.97 5.51
CA GLU A 61 20.28 12.99 6.52
C GLU A 61 19.88 12.39 7.89
N GLY A 62 20.06 11.08 8.06
CA GLY A 62 19.63 10.28 9.20
C GLY A 62 19.26 8.87 8.73
N LYS A 63 18.76 8.04 9.66
CA LYS A 63 18.37 6.66 9.35
C LYS A 63 17.38 6.58 8.19
N VAL A 64 17.54 5.56 7.37
CA VAL A 64 16.72 5.29 6.19
C VAL A 64 15.63 4.27 6.55
N ILE A 65 14.49 4.35 5.88
CA ILE A 65 13.43 3.35 5.98
C ILE A 65 13.78 2.18 5.05
N PRO A 66 13.79 0.92 5.53
CA PRO A 66 14.04 -0.24 4.68
C PRO A 66 13.04 -0.28 3.51
N PRO A 67 13.48 -0.56 2.27
CA PRO A 67 12.59 -0.65 1.11
C PRO A 67 11.41 -1.61 1.30
N SER A 68 11.65 -2.74 1.97
CA SER A 68 10.64 -3.76 2.27
C SER A 68 9.59 -3.30 3.28
N TYR A 69 9.85 -2.25 4.07
CA TYR A 69 8.88 -1.67 5.00
C TYR A 69 7.66 -1.07 4.28
N MET A 70 7.80 -0.73 3.00
CA MET A 70 6.69 -0.20 2.19
C MET A 70 5.49 -1.14 2.16
N THR A 71 5.70 -2.46 2.21
CA THR A 71 4.59 -3.41 2.28
C THR A 71 3.87 -3.35 3.63
N THR A 72 4.59 -3.19 4.74
CA THR A 72 4.02 -2.97 6.08
C THR A 72 3.19 -1.68 6.11
N LEU A 73 3.67 -0.63 5.44
CA LEU A 73 3.02 0.67 5.37
C LEU A 73 1.75 0.68 4.49
N THR A 74 1.79 -0.02 3.36
CA THR A 74 0.73 0.06 2.35
C THR A 74 -0.36 -1.02 2.49
N ASN A 75 -0.03 -2.19 3.06
CA ASN A 75 -1.01 -3.25 3.27
C ASN A 75 -2.25 -2.82 4.10
N PRO A 76 -2.11 -2.07 5.20
CA PRO A 76 -3.28 -1.56 5.93
C PRO A 76 -4.19 -0.71 5.06
N LEU A 77 -3.64 0.09 4.13
CA LEU A 77 -4.43 0.88 3.18
C LEU A 77 -5.18 0.00 2.18
N VAL A 78 -4.53 -1.03 1.63
CA VAL A 78 -5.21 -2.05 0.79
C VAL A 78 -6.38 -2.66 1.55
N GLN A 79 -6.14 -3.06 2.81
CA GLN A 79 -7.19 -3.69 3.62
C GLN A 79 -8.32 -2.70 3.91
N LEU A 80 -8.04 -1.44 4.21
CA LEU A 80 -9.07 -0.41 4.38
C LEU A 80 -9.92 -0.23 3.11
N ILE A 81 -9.30 -0.22 1.93
CA ILE A 81 -10.01 -0.15 0.64
C ILE A 81 -10.97 -1.33 0.47
N LEU A 82 -10.53 -2.54 0.84
CA LEU A 82 -11.33 -3.76 0.70
C LEU A 82 -12.42 -3.87 1.80
N ILE A 83 -12.09 -3.54 3.05
CA ILE A 83 -12.96 -3.67 4.23
C ILE A 83 -14.00 -2.56 4.29
N LYS A 84 -13.72 -1.33 3.84
CA LYS A 84 -14.75 -0.29 3.74
C LYS A 84 -15.91 -0.69 2.84
N GLY A 85 -15.66 -1.45 1.78
CA GLY A 85 -16.70 -2.08 0.95
C GLY A 85 -17.33 -3.32 1.59
N GLY A 86 -16.75 -3.80 2.69
CA GLY A 86 -17.34 -4.68 3.67
C GLY A 86 -17.81 -6.04 3.15
N PRO A 87 -18.71 -6.69 3.89
CA PRO A 87 -19.37 -7.93 3.47
C PRO A 87 -20.02 -7.80 2.09
N HIS A 88 -20.40 -6.60 1.63
CA HIS A 88 -21.02 -6.43 0.31
C HIS A 88 -20.09 -6.83 -0.84
N ILE A 89 -18.83 -6.38 -0.82
CA ILE A 89 -17.82 -6.76 -1.81
C ILE A 89 -17.62 -8.29 -1.80
N PHE A 90 -17.42 -8.88 -0.62
CA PHE A 90 -17.08 -10.30 -0.48
C PHE A 90 -18.29 -11.27 -0.56
N SER A 91 -19.51 -10.81 -0.32
CA SER A 91 -20.72 -11.62 -0.41
C SER A 91 -21.38 -11.59 -1.79
N LYS A 92 -21.17 -10.51 -2.58
CA LYS A 92 -21.90 -10.31 -3.85
C LYS A 92 -21.00 -10.16 -5.08
N LEU A 93 -19.78 -9.65 -4.93
CA LEU A 93 -18.95 -9.19 -6.05
C LEU A 93 -17.68 -10.03 -6.29
N VAL A 94 -16.97 -10.43 -5.23
CA VAL A 94 -15.74 -11.23 -5.31
C VAL A 94 -15.69 -12.31 -4.24
N LYS A 95 -15.17 -13.51 -4.58
CA LYS A 95 -15.01 -14.62 -3.63
C LYS A 95 -13.73 -14.52 -2.79
N ALA A 96 -12.68 -13.94 -3.38
CA ALA A 96 -11.37 -13.81 -2.76
C ALA A 96 -10.59 -12.68 -3.45
N PHE A 97 -9.64 -12.12 -2.70
CA PHE A 97 -8.62 -11.23 -3.21
C PHE A 97 -7.26 -11.88 -2.98
N ILE A 98 -6.42 -11.92 -4.01
CA ILE A 98 -5.09 -12.53 -3.93
C ILE A 98 -4.09 -11.47 -4.38
N HIS A 99 -3.11 -11.20 -3.53
CA HIS A 99 -1.97 -10.36 -3.90
C HIS A 99 -1.06 -11.18 -4.84
N VAL A 100 -0.93 -10.75 -6.10
CA VAL A 100 -0.21 -11.50 -7.15
C VAL A 100 1.14 -10.89 -7.54
N GLY A 101 1.46 -9.71 -7.01
CA GLY A 101 2.73 -9.03 -7.26
C GLY A 101 2.69 -7.58 -6.78
N SER A 102 3.88 -7.08 -6.45
CA SER A 102 4.13 -5.71 -6.00
C SER A 102 5.33 -5.16 -6.75
N GLU A 103 5.27 -3.88 -7.09
CA GLU A 103 6.37 -3.13 -7.66
C GLU A 103 6.54 -1.87 -6.83
N ILE A 104 7.79 -1.51 -6.53
CA ILE A 104 8.11 -0.31 -5.76
C ILE A 104 9.24 0.40 -6.49
N GLU A 105 9.01 1.69 -6.77
CA GLU A 105 10.00 2.57 -7.37
C GLU A 105 10.39 3.64 -6.35
N PHE A 106 11.69 3.75 -6.06
CA PHE A 106 12.22 4.77 -5.15
C PHE A 106 12.88 5.88 -5.94
N LEU A 107 12.24 7.05 -5.98
CA LEU A 107 12.84 8.25 -6.56
C LEU A 107 13.92 8.85 -5.65
N LYS A 108 13.75 8.70 -4.34
CA LYS A 108 14.67 9.15 -3.28
C LYS A 108 14.59 8.21 -2.08
N PRO A 109 15.66 8.11 -1.27
CA PRO A 109 15.60 7.43 0.03
C PRO A 109 14.55 8.08 0.94
N MET A 110 13.78 7.25 1.63
CA MET A 110 12.90 7.71 2.70
C MET A 110 13.66 7.70 4.03
N THR A 111 13.64 8.80 4.76
CA THR A 111 14.38 9.02 5.99
C THR A 111 13.46 9.13 7.20
N MET A 112 13.93 8.71 8.36
CA MET A 112 13.17 8.67 9.62
C MET A 112 12.76 10.05 10.16
N ASN A 113 13.44 11.11 9.72
CA ASN A 113 13.24 12.49 10.19
C ASN A 113 12.12 13.24 9.43
N LYS A 114 11.44 12.60 8.47
CA LYS A 114 10.41 13.23 7.63
C LYS A 114 9.03 12.66 7.92
N LYS A 115 8.00 13.46 7.60
CA LYS A 115 6.62 13.00 7.50
C LYS A 115 6.29 12.81 6.02
N TYR A 116 5.54 11.76 5.74
CA TYR A 116 5.15 11.37 4.39
C TYR A 116 3.63 11.44 4.24
N LYS A 117 3.19 11.82 3.04
CA LYS A 117 1.80 11.69 2.62
C LYS A 117 1.74 10.62 1.55
N ILE A 118 0.92 9.62 1.79
CA ILE A 118 0.69 8.51 0.87
C ILE A 118 -0.62 8.80 0.15
N LYS A 119 -0.59 8.68 -1.18
CA LYS A 119 -1.76 8.87 -2.02
C LYS A 119 -2.06 7.55 -2.70
N THR A 120 -3.22 6.98 -2.46
CA THR A 120 -3.60 5.73 -3.10
C THR A 120 -4.33 5.98 -4.41
N GLU A 121 -4.01 5.21 -5.43
CA GLU A 121 -4.69 5.21 -6.72
C GLU A 121 -4.98 3.77 -7.19
N LEU A 122 -6.03 3.58 -7.98
CA LEU A 122 -6.40 2.29 -8.54
C LEU A 122 -6.24 2.30 -10.05
N SER A 123 -5.63 1.25 -10.60
CA SER A 123 -5.70 1.01 -12.04
C SER A 123 -7.12 0.64 -12.45
N GLU A 124 -7.42 0.82 -13.74
CA GLU A 124 -8.55 0.11 -14.32
C GLU A 124 -8.35 -1.40 -14.22
N PRO A 125 -9.42 -2.19 -14.00
CA PRO A 125 -9.34 -3.64 -13.97
C PRO A 125 -8.96 -4.21 -15.34
N ILE A 126 -7.96 -5.09 -15.37
CA ILE A 126 -7.55 -5.81 -16.60
C ILE A 126 -8.02 -7.26 -16.51
N LYS A 127 -8.68 -7.77 -17.56
CA LYS A 127 -9.04 -9.20 -17.64
C LYS A 127 -7.86 -9.98 -18.20
N LYS A 128 -7.31 -10.92 -17.44
CA LYS A 128 -6.21 -11.80 -17.85
C LYS A 128 -6.57 -13.26 -17.55
N SER A 129 -6.59 -14.11 -18.58
CA SER A 129 -6.84 -15.56 -18.44
C SER A 129 -8.11 -15.90 -17.64
N GLY A 130 -9.20 -15.16 -17.88
CA GLY A 130 -10.47 -15.35 -17.15
C GLY A 130 -10.50 -14.78 -15.73
N ARG A 131 -9.38 -14.29 -15.19
CA ARG A 131 -9.28 -13.59 -13.90
C ARG A 131 -9.22 -12.09 -14.10
N LYS A 132 -9.58 -11.33 -13.07
CA LYS A 132 -9.46 -9.86 -13.05
C LYS A 132 -8.28 -9.45 -12.20
N LEU A 133 -7.49 -8.53 -12.73
CA LEU A 133 -6.34 -7.92 -12.06
C LEU A 133 -6.67 -6.46 -11.77
N ILE A 134 -6.50 -6.04 -10.53
CA ILE A 134 -6.56 -4.63 -10.11
C ILE A 134 -5.20 -4.32 -9.49
N ARG A 135 -4.56 -3.23 -9.93
CA ARG A 135 -3.33 -2.74 -9.34
C ARG A 135 -3.66 -1.57 -8.42
N VAL A 136 -2.97 -1.53 -7.29
CA VAL A 136 -3.07 -0.45 -6.30
C VAL A 136 -1.71 0.24 -6.27
N TYR A 137 -1.72 1.56 -6.42
CA TYR A 137 -0.52 2.41 -6.41
C TYR A 137 -0.53 3.29 -5.15
N PHE A 138 0.64 3.60 -4.62
CA PHE A 138 0.84 4.33 -3.36
C PHE A 138 1.84 5.47 -3.52
#